data_AF-A0A9P4QC28-F1
#
_entry.id   AF-A0A9P4QC28-F1
#
_cell.length_a   1.000
_cell.length_b   1.000
_cell.length_c   1.000
_cell.angle_alpha   90.00
_cell.angle_beta   90.00
_cell.angle_gamma   90.00
#
_symmetry.space_group_name_H-M   'P 1'
#
loop_
_entity.id
_entity.type
_entity.pdbx_description
1 polymer ?
#
loop_
_entity_poly.entity_id
_entity_poly.type
_entity_poly.pdbx_seq_one_letter_code
_entity_poly.pdbx_strand_id
1 'polypeptide(L)'
;MFASNFIVKDDAMKHLRGQDKLSKFSQSKTIASGNTMSNYFCSVCGTLMYRVSSGFPGVSITRIGTVDDFKLHETKLKPRIEQFCKDRVNWFKGGEGVEQHEGSFFG
;
A
#
# COMPACT_ATOMS: atom_id res chain seq x y z
N MET A 1 1.82 -14.12 -1.45
CA MET A 1 1.29 -13.17 -2.46
C MET A 1 1.51 -11.76 -1.91
N PHE A 2 2.01 -10.81 -2.71
CA PHE A 2 2.46 -9.50 -2.22
C PHE A 2 1.69 -8.34 -2.86
N ALA A 3 1.94 -7.13 -2.37
CA ALA A 3 1.39 -5.89 -2.90
C ALA A 3 2.50 -4.86 -3.05
N SER A 4 2.49 -4.13 -4.16
CA SER A 4 3.41 -3.01 -4.39
C SER A 4 2.70 -1.70 -4.12
N ASN A 5 3.29 -0.87 -3.26
CA ASN A 5 2.66 0.33 -2.73
C ASN A 5 3.66 1.48 -2.68
N PHE A 6 3.14 2.71 -2.62
CA PHE A 6 3.90 3.90 -2.29
C PHE A 6 3.13 4.73 -1.26
N ILE A 7 3.86 5.49 -0.45
CA ILE A 7 3.30 6.28 0.64
C ILE A 7 3.29 7.74 0.23
N VAL A 8 2.15 8.40 0.40
CA VAL A 8 2.01 9.84 0.23
C VAL A 8 1.44 10.44 1.50
N LYS A 9 1.79 11.70 1.78
CA LYS A 9 1.12 12.48 2.82
C LYS A 9 -0.31 12.78 2.39
N ASP A 10 -1.23 12.82 3.34
CA ASP A 10 -2.64 13.08 3.05
C ASP A 10 -2.86 14.46 2.41
N ASP A 11 -2.05 15.46 2.78
CA ASP A 11 -2.07 16.81 2.19
C ASP A 11 -1.58 16.89 0.74
N ALA A 12 -0.76 15.91 0.32
CA ALA A 12 -0.26 15.77 -1.03
C ALA A 12 -1.19 14.95 -1.94
N MET A 13 -2.28 14.41 -1.41
CA MET A 13 -3.24 13.59 -2.14
C MET A 13 -4.56 14.33 -2.35
N LYS A 14 -5.04 14.36 -3.60
CA LYS A 14 -6.35 14.93 -3.95
C LYS A 14 -7.16 13.95 -4.78
N HIS A 15 -8.39 13.69 -4.35
CA HIS A 15 -9.37 13.02 -5.19
C HIS A 15 -9.91 14.00 -6.23
N LEU A 16 -9.56 13.79 -7.50
CA LEU A 16 -10.07 14.63 -8.60
C LEU A 16 -11.48 14.22 -9.03
N ARG A 17 -11.85 12.95 -8.84
CA ARG A 17 -13.16 12.38 -9.15
C ARG A 17 -13.40 11.08 -8.38
N GLY A 18 -14.66 10.64 -8.31
CA GLY A 18 -15.04 9.31 -7.85
C GLY A 18 -14.84 9.04 -6.35
N GLN A 19 -14.61 10.08 -5.55
CA GLN A 19 -14.48 9.95 -4.09
C GLN A 19 -15.78 9.40 -3.47
N ASP A 20 -16.94 9.76 -4.02
CA ASP A 20 -18.26 9.24 -3.65
C ASP A 20 -18.42 7.75 -3.94
N LYS A 21 -17.55 7.17 -4.78
CA LYS A 21 -17.51 5.73 -5.09
C LYS A 21 -16.54 4.95 -4.22
N LEU A 22 -15.86 5.59 -3.27
CA LEU A 22 -14.98 4.89 -2.35
C LEU A 22 -15.79 4.27 -1.20
N SER A 23 -15.70 2.95 -1.08
CA SER A 23 -16.12 2.22 0.11
C SER A 23 -14.95 2.03 1.06
N LYS A 24 -15.25 2.06 2.36
CA LYS A 24 -14.29 1.88 3.45
C LYS A 24 -14.59 0.58 4.19
N PHE A 25 -13.57 -0.25 4.37
CA PHE A 25 -13.62 -1.39 5.29
C PHE A 25 -12.47 -1.28 6.29
N SER A 26 -12.75 -1.43 7.59
CA SER A 26 -11.74 -1.27 8.65
C SER A 26 -11.76 -2.44 9.63
N GLN A 27 -10.58 -2.89 10.06
CA GLN A 27 -10.45 -3.91 11.09
C GLN A 27 -9.09 -3.84 11.79
N SER A 28 -9.02 -4.35 13.02
CA SER A 28 -7.79 -4.49 13.82
C SER A 28 -7.53 -5.93 14.26
N LYS A 29 -8.54 -6.80 14.23
CA LYS A 29 -8.50 -8.15 14.82
C LYS A 29 -7.37 -9.02 14.28
N THR A 30 -7.06 -8.92 12.99
CA THR A 30 -6.00 -9.73 12.36
C THR A 30 -4.74 -8.94 12.05
N ILE A 31 -4.61 -7.72 12.56
CA ILE A 31 -3.44 -6.87 12.35
C ILE A 31 -2.47 -7.13 13.49
N ALA A 32 -1.28 -7.66 13.19
CA ALA A 32 -0.31 -8.10 14.20
C ALA A 32 0.08 -7.01 15.21
N SER A 33 0.08 -5.74 14.80
CA SER A 33 0.39 -4.61 15.67
C SER A 33 -0.81 -4.11 16.51
N GLY A 34 -2.01 -4.67 16.32
CA GLY A 34 -3.26 -4.20 16.93
C GLY A 34 -3.82 -2.90 16.33
N ASN A 35 -3.09 -2.26 15.41
CA ASN A 35 -3.55 -1.05 14.74
C ASN A 35 -4.77 -1.33 13.86
N THR A 36 -5.65 -0.34 13.74
CA THR A 36 -6.75 -0.40 12.78
C THR A 36 -6.21 -0.12 11.38
N MET A 37 -6.47 -1.04 10.47
CA MET A 37 -6.24 -0.84 9.04
C MET A 37 -7.56 -0.58 8.32
N SER A 38 -7.63 0.55 7.63
CA SER A 38 -8.74 0.93 6.75
C SER A 38 -8.34 0.76 5.28
N ASN A 39 -9.11 -0.02 4.54
CA ASN A 39 -9.05 -0.13 3.08
C ASN A 39 -10.04 0.84 2.45
N TYR A 40 -9.60 1.63 1.46
CA TYR A 40 -10.45 2.46 0.62
C TYR A 40 -10.42 1.92 -0.82
N PHE A 41 -11.55 1.38 -1.28
CA PHE A 41 -11.65 0.70 -2.56
C PHE A 41 -12.85 1.19 -3.36
N CYS A 42 -12.76 1.14 -4.68
CA CYS A 42 -13.85 1.50 -5.57
C CYS A 42 -15.00 0.49 -5.43
N SER A 43 -16.20 0.98 -5.12
CA SER A 43 -17.40 0.15 -4.99
C SER A 43 -17.89 -0.43 -6.32
N VAL A 44 -17.45 0.14 -7.44
CA VAL A 44 -17.88 -0.27 -8.79
C VAL A 44 -17.00 -1.39 -9.34
N CYS A 45 -15.68 -1.25 -9.27
CA CYS A 45 -14.73 -2.22 -9.86
C CYS A 45 -13.93 -3.03 -8.84
N GLY A 46 -14.08 -2.74 -7.54
CA GLY A 46 -13.37 -3.45 -6.47
C GLY A 46 -11.88 -3.07 -6.32
N THR A 47 -11.34 -2.19 -7.16
CA THR A 47 -9.95 -1.76 -7.08
C THR A 47 -9.66 -1.11 -5.73
N LEU A 48 -8.73 -1.69 -4.98
CA LEU A 48 -8.20 -1.10 -3.76
C LEU A 48 -7.28 0.06 -4.12
N MET A 49 -7.68 1.29 -3.80
CA MET A 49 -6.93 2.50 -4.17
C MET A 49 -5.81 2.77 -3.16
N TYR A 50 -6.15 2.80 -1.88
CA TYR A 50 -5.20 3.06 -0.80
C TYR A 50 -5.67 2.50 0.53
N ARG A 51 -4.74 2.47 1.49
CA ARG A 51 -5.02 2.12 2.87
C ARG A 51 -4.54 3.21 3.81
N VAL A 52 -5.16 3.30 4.99
CA VAL A 52 -4.74 4.18 6.09
C VAL A 52 -4.66 3.35 7.36
N SER A 53 -3.61 3.57 8.17
CA SER A 53 -3.40 2.88 9.44
C SER A 53 -3.53 3.83 10.61
N SER A 54 -4.12 3.39 11.72
CA SER A 54 -4.03 4.12 12.99
C SER A 54 -2.59 4.20 13.52
N GLY A 55 -1.70 3.32 13.09
CA GLY A 55 -0.27 3.35 13.47
C GLY A 55 0.55 4.38 12.69
N PHE A 56 0.01 4.90 11.59
CA PHE A 56 0.69 5.86 10.70
C PHE A 56 -0.32 6.93 10.26
N PRO A 57 -0.77 7.80 11.18
CA PRO A 57 -1.72 8.86 10.85
C PRO A 57 -1.08 9.90 9.90
N GLY A 58 -1.89 10.51 9.03
CA GLY A 58 -1.46 11.58 8.12
C GLY A 58 -0.81 11.10 6.81
N VAL A 59 -0.81 9.79 6.55
CA VAL A 59 -0.31 9.21 5.31
C VAL A 59 -1.27 8.17 4.72
N SER A 60 -1.24 8.08 3.40
CA SER A 60 -2.00 7.12 2.61
C SER A 60 -1.06 6.14 1.90
N ILE A 61 -1.31 4.84 2.09
CA ILE A 61 -0.56 3.74 1.47
C ILE A 61 -1.27 3.35 0.18
N THR A 62 -0.83 3.92 -0.93
CA THR A 62 -1.45 3.85 -2.26
C THR A 62 -0.91 2.69 -3.09
N ARG A 63 -1.71 2.15 -4.02
CA ARG A 63 -1.27 1.08 -4.93
C ARG A 63 -0.55 1.64 -6.15
N ILE A 64 0.65 1.12 -6.46
CA ILE A 64 1.35 1.54 -7.69
C ILE A 64 0.66 1.02 -8.96
N GLY A 65 -0.07 -0.10 -8.88
CA GLY A 65 -0.67 -0.76 -10.04
C GLY A 65 -1.77 0.04 -10.76
N THR A 66 -2.25 1.12 -10.15
CA THR A 66 -3.20 2.06 -10.77
C THR A 66 -2.53 3.29 -11.38
N VAL A 67 -1.19 3.35 -11.36
CA VAL A 67 -0.41 4.42 -11.99
C VAL A 67 0.03 3.96 -13.37
N ASP A 68 -0.31 4.71 -14.40
CA ASP A 68 -0.02 4.44 -15.82
C ASP A 68 1.22 5.19 -16.35
N ASP A 69 1.89 5.98 -15.50
CA ASP A 69 3.14 6.65 -15.83
C ASP A 69 4.35 5.72 -15.62
N PHE A 70 4.88 5.17 -16.72
CA PHE A 70 6.05 4.30 -16.71
C PHE A 70 7.33 4.99 -16.24
N LYS A 71 7.49 6.30 -16.46
CA LYS A 71 8.66 7.03 -15.97
C LYS A 71 8.65 7.06 -14.44
N LEU A 72 7.48 7.18 -13.81
CA LEU A 72 7.36 7.06 -12.36
C LEU A 72 7.71 5.65 -11.88
N HIS A 73 7.29 4.60 -12.59
CA HIS A 73 7.67 3.20 -12.27
C HIS A 73 9.17 2.97 -12.30
N GLU A 74 9.87 3.52 -13.30
CA GLU A 74 11.33 3.39 -13.42
C GLU A 74 12.12 4.25 -12.42
N THR A 75 11.47 5.21 -11.74
CA THR A 75 12.17 6.18 -10.89
C THR A 75 11.66 6.25 -9.46
N LYS A 76 10.45 6.77 -9.25
CA LYS A 76 9.91 7.11 -7.92
C LYS A 76 9.13 5.98 -7.28
N LEU A 77 8.56 5.09 -8.10
CA LEU A 77 7.70 3.99 -7.64
C LEU A 77 8.42 2.64 -7.62
N LYS A 78 9.70 2.58 -8.04
CA LYS A 78 10.55 1.41 -7.85
C LYS A 78 10.59 1.05 -6.36
N PRO A 79 10.15 -0.15 -5.96
CA PRO A 79 10.21 -0.57 -4.56
C PRO A 79 11.64 -0.53 -4.04
N ARG A 80 11.80 0.02 -2.83
CA ARG A 80 13.09 0.08 -2.12
C ARG A 80 13.16 -0.88 -0.94
N ILE A 81 11.99 -1.27 -0.43
CA ILE A 81 11.80 -2.06 0.77
C ILE A 81 10.74 -3.13 0.51
N GLU A 82 11.01 -4.35 0.96
CA GLU A 82 10.06 -5.44 1.14
C GLU A 82 9.90 -5.74 2.62
N GLN A 83 8.65 -5.82 3.06
CA GLN A 83 8.28 -6.08 4.45
C GLN A 83 7.38 -7.31 4.54
N PHE A 84 7.35 -7.97 5.70
CA PHE A 84 6.67 -9.25 5.94
C PHE A 84 7.24 -10.41 5.10
N CYS A 85 8.56 -10.43 4.91
CA CYS A 85 9.23 -11.45 4.09
C CYS A 85 9.09 -12.87 4.65
N LYS A 86 8.84 -13.02 5.95
CA LYS A 86 8.56 -14.32 6.60
C LYS A 86 7.36 -15.05 5.99
N ASP A 87 6.40 -14.30 5.47
CA ASP A 87 5.16 -14.80 4.87
C ASP A 87 5.25 -14.86 3.32
N ARG A 88 6.46 -14.68 2.77
CA ARG A 88 6.70 -14.72 1.32
C ARG A 88 6.48 -16.13 0.79
N VAL A 89 5.86 -16.21 -0.39
CA VAL A 89 5.69 -17.47 -1.11
C VAL A 89 7.01 -17.91 -1.74
N ASN A 90 7.35 -19.20 -1.63
CA ASN A 90 8.66 -19.73 -2.01
C ASN A 90 9.07 -19.52 -3.48
N TRP A 91 8.11 -19.36 -4.40
CA TRP A 91 8.38 -19.11 -5.81
C TRP A 91 8.84 -17.68 -6.10
N PHE A 92 8.51 -16.71 -5.23
CA PHE A 92 8.94 -15.33 -5.38
C PHE A 92 10.22 -15.11 -4.58
N LYS A 93 11.28 -14.60 -5.22
CA LYS A 93 12.59 -14.41 -4.58
C LYS A 93 12.85 -12.99 -4.07
N GLY A 94 11.89 -12.08 -4.28
CA GLY A 94 12.05 -10.66 -4.00
C GLY A 94 12.55 -9.88 -5.22
N GLY A 95 12.44 -8.57 -5.14
CA GLY A 95 12.98 -7.63 -6.12
C GLY A 95 14.49 -7.50 -6.02
N GLU A 96 15.13 -7.28 -7.17
CA GLU A 96 16.57 -7.11 -7.25
C GLU A 96 17.03 -5.83 -6.53
N GLY A 97 17.97 -5.97 -5.60
CA GLY A 97 18.55 -4.85 -4.85
C GLY A 97 17.58 -4.19 -3.85
N VAL A 98 16.45 -4.83 -3.55
CA VAL A 98 15.43 -4.32 -2.63
C VAL A 98 15.74 -4.80 -1.20
N GLU A 99 15.74 -3.88 -0.24
CA GLU A 99 15.96 -4.19 1.18
C GLU A 99 14.82 -5.07 1.71
N GLN A 100 15.12 -6.07 2.55
CA GLN A 100 14.13 -7.07 2.97
C GLN A 100 14.03 -7.16 4.49
N HIS A 101 12.80 -7.13 5.00
CA HIS A 101 12.49 -7.28 6.42
C HIS A 101 11.44 -8.35 6.68
N GLU A 102 11.65 -9.15 7.72
CA GLU A 102 10.74 -10.20 8.16
C GLU A 102 9.40 -9.66 8.68
N GLY A 103 9.38 -8.45 9.23
CA GLY A 103 8.22 -7.82 9.84
C GLY A 103 7.82 -6.51 9.17
N SER A 104 7.01 -5.71 9.88
CA SER A 104 6.71 -4.34 9.46
C SER A 104 7.97 -3.49 9.56
N PHE A 105 8.23 -2.67 8.56
CA PHE A 105 9.37 -1.75 8.53
C PHE A 105 8.92 -0.37 8.04
N PHE A 106 9.57 0.68 8.52
CA PHE A 106 9.33 2.06 8.14
C PHE A 106 10.69 2.77 8.03
N GLY A 107 11.06 3.18 6.81
CA GLY A 107 12.34 3.84 6.48
C GLY A 107 12.25 4.62 5.17
#